data_AF-A0A2U2B742-F1
#
_entry.id   AF-A0A2U2B742-F1
#
_cell.length_a   1.000
_cell.length_b   1.000
_cell.length_c   1.000
_cell.angle_alpha   90.00
_cell.angle_beta   90.00
_cell.angle_gamma   90.00
#
_symmetry.space_group_name_H-M   'P 1'
#
loop_
_entity.id
_entity.type
_entity.pdbx_description
1 polymer ?
#
loop_
_entity_poly.entity_id
_entity_poly.type
_entity_poly.pdbx_seq_one_letter_code
_entity_poly.pdbx_strand_id
1 'polypeptide(L)'
;MNETGLVVEELNSWGIPPEDDRSYKLNEFQFVQYCLDNCSSIGEVLELKDSISIEPVFVNLHYLISDSEGEVAVVEFYDGKSFFYSGDEVGYPVLSNNHYNQLVKYISNFEGFGGKQELLSTNSSGERFVRVATMIKELRSNSLEVGVQDAFLILDRVKQKDTQWSIVYDIKKQKIYFTTAWNDSLCVIDCKGFDFSVKTSAMMLDIKKQYEGLLNTHFSDFDLAVNKGLLKSVYQQLVLDGYDNKIKEKILNIAEFAEDIGVKKSNDLLI
;
A
#
# COMPACT_ATOMS: atom_id res chain seq x y z
N MET A 1 0.50 7.55 2.98
CA MET A 1 0.07 8.15 4.26
C MET A 1 -0.41 9.56 4.02
N ASN A 2 -1.49 10.01 4.67
CA ASN A 2 -1.98 11.39 4.57
C ASN A 2 -1.69 12.21 5.84
N GLU A 3 -2.12 13.47 5.86
CA GLU A 3 -1.85 14.42 6.94
C GLU A 3 -2.61 14.13 8.25
N THR A 4 -3.59 13.21 8.25
CA THR A 4 -4.30 12.77 9.46
C THR A 4 -3.71 11.49 10.05
N GLY A 5 -2.77 10.86 9.34
CA GLY A 5 -2.13 9.60 9.75
C GLY A 5 -2.78 8.34 9.19
N LEU A 6 -3.70 8.44 8.22
CA LEU A 6 -4.17 7.27 7.47
C LEU A 6 -3.04 6.76 6.56
N VAL A 7 -2.76 5.45 6.64
CA VAL A 7 -1.80 4.74 5.80
C VAL A 7 -2.54 3.68 4.99
N VAL A 8 -2.24 3.59 3.70
CA VAL A 8 -2.74 2.57 2.79
C VAL A 8 -1.51 1.93 2.16
N GLU A 9 -1.39 0.60 2.24
CA GLU A 9 -0.39 -0.19 1.55
C GLU A 9 -1.07 -1.23 0.66
N GLU A 10 -0.69 -1.27 -0.61
CA GLU A 10 -1.18 -2.25 -1.57
C GLU A 10 -0.27 -3.49 -1.71
N LEU A 11 -0.89 -4.63 -1.99
CA LEU A 11 -0.18 -5.85 -2.36
C LEU A 11 -0.86 -6.50 -3.57
N ASN A 12 -0.08 -7.23 -4.38
CA ASN A 12 -0.64 -8.05 -5.46
C ASN A 12 -1.63 -9.07 -4.90
N SER A 13 -2.81 -9.10 -5.51
CA SER A 13 -3.90 -10.05 -5.27
C SER A 13 -4.28 -10.75 -6.58
N TRP A 14 -5.21 -11.68 -6.49
CA TRP A 14 -5.72 -12.45 -7.62
C TRP A 14 -7.23 -12.64 -7.51
N GLY A 15 -7.86 -12.99 -8.64
CA GLY A 15 -9.31 -13.14 -8.74
C GLY A 15 -9.95 -12.00 -9.54
N ILE A 16 -11.27 -12.05 -9.65
CA ILE A 16 -12.06 -11.11 -10.44
C ILE A 16 -12.76 -10.15 -9.46
N PRO A 17 -12.58 -8.83 -9.58
CA PRO A 17 -13.33 -7.85 -8.78
C PRO A 17 -14.83 -7.93 -9.08
N PRO A 18 -15.71 -7.37 -8.24
CA PRO A 18 -17.14 -7.34 -8.52
C PRO A 18 -17.44 -6.58 -9.82
N GLU A 19 -18.27 -7.17 -10.68
CA GLU A 19 -18.95 -6.42 -11.73
C GLU A 19 -20.11 -5.66 -11.08
N ASP A 20 -19.85 -4.40 -10.73
CA ASP A 20 -20.82 -3.55 -10.02
C ASP A 20 -21.17 -2.30 -10.83
N ASP A 21 -22.45 -1.89 -10.78
CA ASP A 21 -22.99 -0.66 -11.35
C ASP A 21 -22.89 0.53 -10.38
N ARG A 22 -22.21 0.36 -9.24
CA ARG A 22 -21.81 1.42 -8.31
C ARG A 22 -21.34 2.69 -9.02
N SER A 23 -21.70 3.81 -8.40
CA SER A 23 -21.59 5.14 -8.99
C SER A 23 -20.15 5.59 -9.23
N TYR A 24 -19.18 5.09 -8.46
CA TYR A 24 -17.78 5.49 -8.56
C TYR A 24 -16.89 4.30 -8.93
N LYS A 25 -16.32 4.38 -10.13
CA LYS A 25 -15.37 3.40 -10.66
C LYS A 25 -13.97 3.96 -10.51
N LEU A 26 -13.12 3.26 -9.77
CA LEU A 26 -11.72 3.62 -9.57
C LEU A 26 -10.84 2.47 -10.05
N ASN A 27 -9.68 2.79 -10.63
CA ASN A 27 -8.65 1.78 -10.78
C ASN A 27 -7.94 1.49 -9.45
N GLU A 28 -7.09 0.47 -9.46
CA GLU A 28 -6.37 -0.04 -8.30
C GLU A 28 -5.48 1.03 -7.61
N PHE A 29 -4.87 1.94 -8.36
CA PHE A 29 -4.05 3.03 -7.79
C PHE A 29 -4.90 4.22 -7.33
N GLN A 30 -5.98 4.51 -8.05
CA GLN A 30 -6.91 5.57 -7.69
C GLN A 30 -7.62 5.29 -6.36
N PHE A 31 -7.88 4.03 -6.04
CA PHE A 31 -8.45 3.67 -4.73
C PHE A 31 -7.56 4.10 -3.57
N VAL A 32 -6.25 3.88 -3.69
CA VAL A 32 -5.26 4.31 -2.69
C VAL A 32 -5.31 5.82 -2.50
N GLN A 33 -5.20 6.57 -3.61
CA GLN A 33 -5.21 8.03 -3.54
C GLN A 33 -6.55 8.57 -3.02
N TYR A 34 -7.68 8.01 -3.46
CA TYR A 34 -9.00 8.40 -2.99
C TYR A 34 -9.15 8.24 -1.48
N CYS A 35 -8.69 7.12 -0.91
CA CYS A 35 -8.70 6.92 0.53
C CYS A 35 -7.82 7.96 1.24
N LEU A 36 -6.61 8.22 0.74
CA LEU A 36 -5.70 9.19 1.33
C LEU A 36 -6.23 10.64 1.26
N ASP A 37 -6.98 10.98 0.22
CA ASP A 37 -7.55 12.32 0.01
C ASP A 37 -8.85 12.56 0.78
N ASN A 38 -9.66 11.52 1.01
CA ASN A 38 -11.04 11.67 1.50
C ASN A 38 -11.31 11.02 2.85
N CYS A 39 -10.37 10.22 3.38
CA CYS A 39 -10.57 9.50 4.64
C CYS A 39 -9.48 9.86 5.65
N SER A 40 -9.87 9.92 6.91
CA SER A 40 -9.04 10.19 8.08
C SER A 40 -9.02 9.03 9.08
N SER A 41 -9.98 8.10 8.98
CA SER A 41 -10.15 6.94 9.86
C SER A 41 -10.55 5.68 9.10
N ILE A 42 -10.39 4.52 9.72
CA ILE A 42 -10.91 3.25 9.19
C ILE A 42 -12.42 3.28 9.03
N GLY A 43 -13.15 3.95 9.94
CA GLY A 43 -14.60 4.09 9.83
C GLY A 43 -15.04 4.70 8.50
N GLU A 44 -14.40 5.79 8.07
CA GLU A 44 -14.69 6.46 6.79
C GLU A 44 -14.31 5.57 5.58
N VAL A 45 -13.25 4.78 5.69
CA VAL A 45 -12.88 3.80 4.64
C VAL A 45 -13.95 2.72 4.49
N LEU A 46 -14.54 2.24 5.59
CA LEU A 46 -15.60 1.23 5.56
C LEU A 46 -16.90 1.74 4.92
N GLU A 47 -17.18 3.05 5.02
CA GLU A 47 -18.35 3.68 4.36
C GLU A 47 -18.25 3.63 2.83
N LEU A 48 -17.05 3.43 2.26
CA LEU A 48 -16.83 3.33 0.81
C LEU A 48 -17.30 2.00 0.21
N LYS A 49 -17.54 0.99 1.05
CA LYS A 49 -17.82 -0.40 0.65
C LYS A 49 -18.92 -0.53 -0.41
N ASP A 50 -19.99 0.25 -0.28
CA ASP A 50 -21.16 0.18 -1.16
C ASP A 50 -21.14 1.26 -2.27
N SER A 51 -20.12 2.11 -2.30
CA SER A 51 -20.04 3.26 -3.23
C SER A 51 -18.99 3.10 -4.32
N ILE A 52 -17.94 2.30 -4.07
CA ILE A 52 -16.79 2.16 -4.98
C ILE A 52 -16.79 0.79 -5.65
N SER A 53 -16.54 0.79 -6.96
CA SER A 53 -16.18 -0.38 -7.75
C SER A 53 -14.74 -0.25 -8.24
N ILE A 54 -13.97 -1.35 -8.16
CA ILE A 54 -12.60 -1.39 -8.66
C ILE A 54 -12.59 -1.95 -10.08
N GLU A 55 -12.07 -1.16 -11.02
CA GLU A 55 -11.81 -1.55 -12.40
C GLU A 55 -10.30 -1.55 -12.67
N PRO A 56 -9.62 -2.69 -12.43
CA PRO A 56 -8.17 -2.76 -12.58
C PRO A 56 -7.69 -2.39 -13.99
N VAL A 57 -6.63 -1.60 -14.06
CA VAL A 57 -5.95 -1.27 -15.31
C VAL A 57 -5.05 -2.41 -15.75
N PHE A 58 -4.23 -2.95 -14.84
CA PHE A 58 -3.27 -3.99 -15.20
C PHE A 58 -3.00 -5.03 -14.10
N VAL A 59 -3.19 -4.71 -12.82
CA VAL A 59 -3.02 -5.65 -11.71
C VAL A 59 -4.21 -5.62 -10.77
N ASN A 60 -4.54 -6.77 -10.18
CA ASN A 60 -5.47 -6.80 -9.06
C ASN A 60 -4.71 -6.60 -7.76
N LEU A 61 -5.20 -5.72 -6.89
CA LEU A 61 -4.57 -5.37 -5.61
C LEU A 61 -5.55 -5.63 -4.46
N HIS A 62 -4.98 -5.84 -3.28
CA HIS A 62 -5.70 -5.74 -2.00
C HIS A 62 -4.89 -4.86 -1.04
N TYR A 63 -5.55 -4.34 -0.01
CA TYR A 63 -5.03 -3.22 0.75
C TYR A 63 -5.03 -3.54 2.24
N LEU A 64 -3.91 -3.20 2.90
CA LEU A 64 -3.82 -3.10 4.36
C LEU A 64 -3.83 -1.61 4.71
N ILE A 65 -4.80 -1.21 5.53
CA ILE A 65 -5.04 0.18 5.86
C ILE A 65 -4.99 0.34 7.38
N SER A 66 -4.36 1.40 7.87
CA SER A 66 -4.35 1.73 9.29
C SER A 66 -4.49 3.24 9.51
N ASP A 67 -5.17 3.64 10.58
CA ASP A 67 -5.35 5.05 10.94
C ASP A 67 -4.53 5.47 12.18
N SER A 68 -4.70 6.73 12.59
CA SER A 68 -3.96 7.32 13.70
C SER A 68 -4.31 6.77 15.08
N GLU A 69 -5.46 6.12 15.22
CA GLU A 69 -5.87 5.43 16.44
C GLU A 69 -5.30 4.00 16.50
N GLY A 70 -4.69 3.52 15.41
CA GLY A 70 -4.14 2.17 15.29
C GLY A 70 -5.17 1.12 14.92
N GLU A 71 -6.37 1.55 14.49
CA GLU A 71 -7.33 0.66 13.85
C GLU A 71 -6.77 0.17 12.52
N VAL A 72 -7.21 -1.01 12.10
CA VAL A 72 -6.72 -1.66 10.87
C VAL A 72 -7.89 -2.20 10.08
N ALA A 73 -7.82 -2.04 8.76
CA ALA A 73 -8.70 -2.73 7.83
C ALA A 73 -7.92 -3.49 6.75
N VAL A 74 -8.51 -4.59 6.29
CA VAL A 74 -8.09 -5.29 5.08
C VAL A 74 -9.21 -5.20 4.05
N VAL A 75 -8.89 -4.70 2.86
CA VAL A 75 -9.84 -4.52 1.76
C VAL A 75 -9.42 -5.34 0.56
N GLU A 76 -10.28 -6.26 0.10
CA GLU A 76 -9.97 -7.20 -0.97
C GLU A 76 -11.11 -7.28 -2.01
N PHE A 77 -10.74 -7.50 -3.28
CA PHE A 77 -11.68 -7.63 -4.40
C PHE A 77 -11.37 -8.92 -5.18
N TYR A 78 -12.22 -9.94 -5.01
CA TYR A 78 -12.06 -11.24 -5.68
C TYR A 78 -13.39 -12.01 -5.72
N ASP A 79 -13.48 -13.06 -6.54
CA ASP A 79 -14.69 -13.88 -6.75
C ASP A 79 -15.97 -13.07 -7.02
N GLY A 80 -15.83 -11.93 -7.71
CA GLY A 80 -16.94 -11.02 -8.01
C GLY A 80 -17.50 -10.31 -6.77
N LYS A 81 -16.72 -10.18 -5.70
CA LYS A 81 -17.16 -9.60 -4.41
C LYS A 81 -16.12 -8.66 -3.82
N SER A 82 -16.61 -7.77 -2.96
CA SER A 82 -15.79 -6.92 -2.08
C SER A 82 -15.78 -7.48 -0.66
N PHE A 83 -14.60 -7.55 -0.07
CA PHE A 83 -14.39 -7.96 1.32
C PHE A 83 -13.71 -6.82 2.08
N PHE A 84 -14.32 -6.39 3.18
CA PHE A 84 -13.81 -5.36 4.07
C PHE A 84 -13.79 -5.96 5.47
N TYR A 85 -12.60 -6.21 6.00
CA TYR A 85 -12.38 -6.73 7.34
C TYR A 85 -11.92 -5.57 8.24
N SER A 86 -12.46 -5.44 9.45
CA SER A 86 -12.00 -4.45 10.44
C SER A 86 -12.24 -4.92 11.88
N GLY A 87 -11.64 -4.22 12.86
CA GLY A 87 -11.81 -4.52 14.28
C GLY A 87 -11.49 -5.99 14.60
N ASP A 88 -12.41 -6.68 15.28
CA ASP A 88 -12.24 -8.08 15.67
C ASP A 88 -12.15 -9.05 14.48
N GLU A 89 -12.60 -8.66 13.28
CA GLU A 89 -12.43 -9.48 12.07
C GLU A 89 -10.97 -9.55 11.63
N VAL A 90 -10.19 -8.51 11.93
CA VAL A 90 -8.74 -8.45 11.67
C VAL A 90 -8.00 -9.06 12.86
N GLY A 91 -8.09 -10.38 13.01
CA GLY A 91 -7.43 -11.12 14.11
C GLY A 91 -5.90 -11.00 14.10
N TYR A 92 -5.31 -10.75 12.92
CA TYR A 92 -3.88 -10.47 12.73
C TYR A 92 -3.71 -9.24 11.83
N PRO A 93 -3.08 -8.14 12.30
CA PRO A 93 -2.86 -6.94 11.50
C PRO A 93 -1.66 -7.11 10.57
N VAL A 94 -1.76 -8.11 9.69
CA VAL A 94 -0.71 -8.53 8.75
C VAL A 94 -1.41 -8.85 7.43
N LEU A 95 -0.79 -8.47 6.31
CA LEU A 95 -1.25 -8.88 4.99
C LEU A 95 -0.06 -9.31 4.14
N SER A 96 -0.27 -10.33 3.32
CA SER A 96 0.65 -10.82 2.29
C SER A 96 -0.17 -11.15 1.04
N ASN A 97 0.43 -11.65 -0.04
CA ASN A 97 -0.23 -11.79 -1.35
C ASN A 97 -1.36 -12.84 -1.49
N ASN A 98 -1.79 -13.50 -0.41
CA ASN A 98 -2.95 -14.40 -0.44
C ASN A 98 -4.13 -13.68 0.23
N HIS A 99 -5.37 -14.05 -0.13
CA HIS A 99 -6.55 -13.44 0.50
C HIS A 99 -6.54 -13.63 2.01
N TYR A 100 -6.98 -12.61 2.74
CA TYR A 100 -6.88 -12.54 4.19
C TYR A 100 -7.53 -13.72 4.89
N ASN A 101 -8.72 -14.13 4.44
CA ASN A 101 -9.41 -15.29 4.99
C ASN A 101 -8.65 -16.62 4.80
N GLN A 102 -7.84 -16.74 3.75
CA GLN A 102 -6.99 -17.91 3.50
C GLN A 102 -5.78 -17.86 4.43
N LEU A 103 -5.20 -16.68 4.64
CA LEU A 103 -4.09 -16.47 5.58
C LEU A 103 -4.50 -16.80 7.01
N VAL A 104 -5.68 -16.33 7.46
CA VAL A 104 -6.24 -16.63 8.78
C VAL A 104 -6.51 -18.12 8.97
N LYS A 105 -6.99 -18.83 7.94
CA LYS A 105 -7.14 -20.30 7.97
C LYS A 105 -5.81 -21.03 7.93
N TYR A 106 -4.80 -20.46 7.26
CA TYR A 106 -3.50 -21.07 7.13
C TYR A 106 -2.75 -21.04 8.45
N ILE A 107 -2.71 -19.89 9.13
CA ILE A 107 -2.01 -19.71 10.40
C ILE A 107 -2.53 -20.60 11.53
N SER A 108 -3.83 -20.97 11.52
CA SER A 108 -4.39 -21.85 12.56
C SER A 108 -3.79 -23.26 12.59
N ASN A 109 -3.04 -23.66 11.57
CA ASN A 109 -2.36 -24.95 11.52
C ASN A 109 -1.00 -24.95 12.24
N PHE A 110 -0.47 -23.78 12.61
CA PHE A 110 0.88 -23.63 13.15
C PHE A 110 0.93 -23.65 14.69
N GLU A 111 2.06 -24.09 15.22
CA GLU A 111 2.37 -24.01 16.64
C GLU A 111 2.27 -22.57 17.15
N GLY A 112 1.73 -22.38 18.36
CA GLY A 112 1.44 -21.05 18.89
C GLY A 112 0.12 -20.43 18.42
N PHE A 113 -0.53 -20.98 17.38
CA PHE A 113 -1.82 -20.48 16.86
C PHE A 113 -2.94 -21.54 16.87
N GLY A 114 -2.75 -22.64 17.62
CA GLY A 114 -3.73 -23.70 17.82
C GLY A 114 -3.44 -24.99 17.05
N GLY A 115 -2.46 -24.98 16.16
CA GLY A 115 -2.06 -26.15 15.39
C GLY A 115 -0.75 -26.79 15.88
N LYS A 116 -0.14 -27.60 15.00
CA LYS A 116 1.05 -28.43 15.28
C LYS A 116 2.13 -28.34 14.21
N GLN A 117 1.93 -27.52 13.18
CA GLN A 117 2.91 -27.34 12.12
C GLN A 117 4.00 -26.37 12.59
N GLU A 118 5.25 -26.73 12.34
CA GLU A 118 6.39 -25.83 12.50
C GLU A 118 6.44 -24.83 11.33
N LEU A 119 6.89 -23.62 11.61
CA LEU A 119 7.10 -22.59 10.58
C LEU A 119 8.22 -23.02 9.63
N LEU A 120 7.96 -23.04 8.32
CA LEU A 120 8.97 -23.39 7.34
C LEU A 120 9.85 -22.17 7.02
N SER A 121 11.06 -22.42 6.52
CA SER A 121 11.96 -21.37 6.06
C SER A 121 11.68 -20.90 4.63
N THR A 122 10.47 -21.13 4.10
CA THR A 122 10.12 -20.69 2.74
C THR A 122 9.60 -19.26 2.74
N ASN A 123 9.68 -18.59 1.59
CA ASN A 123 9.18 -17.22 1.39
C ASN A 123 7.78 -17.16 0.76
N SER A 124 7.00 -18.24 0.88
CA SER A 124 5.62 -18.23 0.40
C SER A 124 4.81 -17.13 1.09
N SER A 125 3.73 -16.68 0.45
CA SER A 125 2.82 -15.68 1.02
C SER A 125 2.37 -16.07 2.44
N GLY A 126 1.88 -17.30 2.61
CA GLY A 126 1.44 -17.81 3.91
C GLY A 126 2.56 -17.87 4.96
N GLU A 127 3.75 -18.35 4.59
CA GLU A 127 4.87 -18.46 5.54
C GLU A 127 5.38 -17.08 5.99
N ARG A 128 5.39 -16.08 5.10
CA ARG A 128 5.71 -14.68 5.48
C ARG A 128 4.67 -14.12 6.45
N PHE A 129 3.38 -14.37 6.20
CA PHE A 129 2.30 -13.97 7.10
C PHE A 129 2.47 -14.60 8.50
N VAL A 130 2.67 -15.92 8.58
CA VAL A 130 2.84 -16.60 9.88
C VAL A 130 4.09 -16.09 10.60
N ARG A 131 5.21 -15.90 9.88
CA ARG A 131 6.45 -15.35 10.47
C ARG A 131 6.23 -13.98 11.10
N VAL A 132 5.60 -13.05 10.39
CA VAL A 132 5.31 -11.71 10.92
C VAL A 132 4.34 -11.77 12.08
N ALA A 133 3.27 -12.56 11.97
CA ALA A 133 2.29 -12.73 13.05
C ALA A 133 2.93 -13.27 14.33
N THR A 134 3.86 -14.23 14.21
CA THR A 134 4.67 -14.75 15.33
C THR A 134 5.51 -13.65 15.96
N MET A 135 6.27 -12.88 15.17
CA MET A 135 7.12 -11.81 15.68
C MET A 135 6.29 -10.72 16.39
N ILE A 136 5.15 -10.32 15.84
CA ILE A 136 4.23 -9.36 16.48
C ILE A 136 3.70 -9.91 17.81
N LYS A 137 3.31 -11.19 17.84
CA LYS A 137 2.83 -11.85 19.06
C LYS A 137 3.90 -11.88 20.15
N GLU A 138 5.15 -12.18 19.81
CA GLU A 138 6.28 -12.18 20.73
C GLU A 138 6.57 -10.78 21.28
N LEU A 139 6.61 -9.76 20.41
CA LEU A 139 6.81 -8.37 20.82
C LEU A 139 5.73 -7.90 21.80
N ARG A 140 4.46 -8.18 21.50
CA ARG A 140 3.31 -7.86 22.38
C ARG A 140 3.41 -8.58 23.73
N SER A 141 3.79 -9.86 23.73
CA SER A 141 3.92 -10.66 24.96
C SER A 141 5.01 -10.13 25.89
N ASN A 142 6.06 -9.55 25.33
CA ASN A 142 7.16 -8.96 26.10
C ASN A 142 6.90 -7.52 26.56
N SER A 143 5.71 -6.95 26.29
CA SER A 143 5.34 -5.55 26.60
C SER A 143 6.38 -4.52 26.13
N LEU A 144 7.06 -4.83 25.01
CA LEU A 144 8.06 -3.93 24.43
C LEU A 144 7.34 -2.88 23.59
N GLU A 145 7.73 -1.62 23.77
CA GLU A 145 7.34 -0.57 22.83
C GLU A 145 8.02 -0.86 21.49
N VAL A 146 7.23 -1.12 20.46
CA VAL A 146 7.73 -1.43 19.12
C VAL A 146 8.16 -0.13 18.45
N GLY A 147 9.47 0.02 18.24
CA GLY A 147 10.04 1.15 17.55
C GLY A 147 10.16 0.94 16.04
N VAL A 148 10.60 1.99 15.35
CA VAL A 148 10.89 1.96 13.91
C VAL A 148 11.93 0.87 13.56
N GLN A 149 12.93 0.67 14.43
CA GLN A 149 13.97 -0.35 14.23
C GLN A 149 13.40 -1.77 14.29
N ASP A 150 12.49 -2.04 15.22
CA ASP A 150 11.82 -3.34 15.32
C ASP A 150 10.97 -3.63 14.08
N ALA A 151 10.27 -2.62 13.55
CA ALA A 151 9.52 -2.75 12.31
C ALA A 151 10.43 -3.09 11.11
N PHE A 152 11.59 -2.43 10.97
CA PHE A 152 12.57 -2.81 9.94
C PHE A 152 13.14 -4.20 10.14
N LEU A 153 13.37 -4.64 11.38
CA LEU A 153 13.80 -6.01 11.66
C LEU A 153 12.73 -7.02 11.22
N ILE A 154 11.44 -6.76 11.46
CA ILE A 154 10.35 -7.61 10.95
C ILE A 154 10.38 -7.67 9.42
N LEU A 155 10.47 -6.52 8.75
CA LEU A 155 10.51 -6.44 7.29
C LEU A 155 11.71 -7.19 6.70
N ASP A 156 12.89 -7.08 7.31
CA ASP A 156 14.09 -7.80 6.90
C ASP A 156 13.90 -9.33 6.94
N ARG A 157 13.16 -9.84 7.94
CA ARG A 157 12.86 -11.28 8.07
C ARG A 157 11.94 -11.83 6.99
N VAL A 158 11.22 -10.97 6.28
CA VAL A 158 10.32 -11.37 5.18
C VAL A 158 10.71 -10.76 3.83
N LYS A 159 11.88 -10.12 3.78
CA LYS A 159 12.48 -9.58 2.56
C LYS A 159 12.77 -10.70 1.56
N GLN A 160 12.48 -10.43 0.30
CA GLN A 160 12.76 -11.33 -0.81
C GLN A 160 13.89 -10.74 -1.69
N LYS A 161 14.43 -11.56 -2.59
CA LYS A 161 15.53 -11.13 -3.48
C LYS A 161 15.15 -9.95 -4.38
N ASP A 162 13.86 -9.85 -4.70
CA ASP A 162 13.25 -8.83 -5.55
C ASP A 162 12.65 -7.65 -4.75
N THR A 163 12.78 -7.61 -3.42
CA THR A 163 12.32 -6.48 -2.61
C THR A 163 13.09 -5.21 -3.00
N GLN A 164 12.38 -4.25 -3.58
CA GLN A 164 12.96 -2.98 -4.07
C GLN A 164 13.06 -1.90 -3.00
N TRP A 165 12.21 -1.93 -1.98
CA TRP A 165 12.18 -0.99 -0.88
C TRP A 165 11.59 -1.62 0.37
N SER A 166 11.86 -1.01 1.52
CA SER A 166 11.23 -1.32 2.80
C SER A 166 10.80 -0.01 3.43
N ILE A 167 9.55 0.09 3.85
CA ILE A 167 8.92 1.33 4.31
C ILE A 167 8.30 1.09 5.69
N VAL A 168 8.52 2.01 6.62
CA VAL A 168 7.94 2.01 7.96
C VAL A 168 7.28 3.36 8.19
N TYR A 169 6.01 3.34 8.57
CA TYR A 169 5.25 4.54 8.93
C TYR A 169 5.19 4.68 10.45
N ASP A 170 5.84 5.71 11.00
CA ASP A 170 5.57 6.15 12.37
C ASP A 170 4.33 7.05 12.33
N ILE A 171 3.16 6.43 12.39
CA ILE A 171 1.86 7.09 12.25
C ILE A 171 1.69 8.21 13.28
N LYS A 172 2.06 7.95 14.55
CA LYS A 172 1.94 8.94 15.65
C LYS A 172 2.80 10.18 15.40
N LYS A 173 4.02 9.99 14.88
CA LYS A 173 4.90 11.11 14.54
C LYS A 173 4.66 11.66 13.13
N GLN A 174 3.84 11.00 12.32
CA GLN A 174 3.63 11.26 10.89
C GLN A 174 4.96 11.32 10.12
N LYS A 175 5.77 10.29 10.30
CA LYS A 175 7.05 10.13 9.61
C LYS A 175 7.07 8.86 8.78
N ILE A 176 7.61 8.97 7.57
CA ILE A 176 7.82 7.84 6.67
C ILE A 176 9.32 7.55 6.64
N TYR A 177 9.69 6.34 7.05
CA TYR A 177 11.05 5.85 7.01
C TYR A 177 11.18 4.84 5.88
N PHE A 178 12.24 4.91 5.09
CA PHE A 178 12.45 3.91 4.04
C PHE A 178 13.92 3.67 3.71
N THR A 179 14.17 2.49 3.13
CA THR A 179 15.41 2.13 2.43
C THR A 179 15.05 1.58 1.04
N THR A 180 16.01 1.61 0.11
CA THR A 180 15.83 1.04 -1.23
C THR A 180 16.88 -0.03 -1.51
N ALA A 181 16.64 -0.88 -2.51
CA ALA A 181 17.56 -1.96 -2.88
C ALA A 181 18.93 -1.47 -3.37
N TRP A 182 19.05 -0.20 -3.73
CA TRP A 182 20.29 0.45 -4.18
C TRP A 182 20.84 1.49 -3.18
N ASN A 183 20.15 1.71 -2.06
CA ASN A 183 20.58 2.62 -1.00
C ASN A 183 20.09 2.10 0.37
N ASP A 184 21.01 1.49 1.11
CA ASP A 184 20.75 0.96 2.46
C ASP A 184 20.71 2.06 3.54
N SER A 185 21.01 3.32 3.17
CA SER A 185 20.94 4.45 4.09
C SER A 185 19.49 4.78 4.44
N LEU A 186 19.22 4.97 5.73
CA LEU A 186 17.86 5.26 6.20
C LEU A 186 17.44 6.67 5.77
N CYS A 187 16.39 6.72 4.96
CA CYS A 187 15.75 7.95 4.53
C CYS A 187 14.49 8.23 5.35
N VAL A 188 14.21 9.51 5.60
CA VAL A 188 13.08 9.95 6.43
C VAL A 188 12.35 11.09 5.74
N ILE A 189 11.02 11.00 5.69
CA ILE A 189 10.14 12.09 5.28
C ILE A 189 9.30 12.48 6.50
N ASP A 190 9.33 13.76 6.88
CA ASP A 190 8.48 14.31 7.94
C ASP A 190 7.25 14.97 7.32
N CYS A 191 6.09 14.32 7.41
CA CYS A 191 4.88 14.84 6.76
C CYS A 191 4.45 16.18 7.33
N LYS A 192 4.71 16.45 8.62
CA LYS A 192 4.40 17.74 9.25
C LYS A 192 5.26 18.90 8.73
N GLY A 193 6.34 18.58 8.00
CA GLY A 193 7.21 19.57 7.37
C GLY A 193 6.71 20.07 6.01
N PHE A 194 5.56 19.62 5.53
CA PHE A 194 4.95 20.07 4.27
C PHE A 194 3.69 20.92 4.51
N ASP A 195 3.37 21.76 3.52
CA ASP A 195 2.13 22.55 3.48
C ASP A 195 1.12 21.86 2.55
N PHE A 196 0.07 21.27 3.13
CA PHE A 196 -1.01 20.61 2.38
C PHE A 196 -2.15 21.55 1.98
N SER A 197 -1.98 22.87 2.12
CA SER A 197 -3.01 23.80 1.68
C SER A 197 -3.22 23.72 0.16
N VAL A 198 -4.45 24.00 -0.29
CA VAL A 198 -4.87 23.97 -1.70
C VAL A 198 -4.08 24.90 -2.64
N LYS A 199 -3.20 25.74 -2.10
CA LYS A 199 -2.35 26.68 -2.86
C LYS A 199 -0.94 26.14 -3.10
N THR A 200 -0.55 25.07 -2.42
CA THR A 200 0.77 24.47 -2.57
C THR A 200 0.82 23.60 -3.82
N SER A 201 1.87 23.75 -4.62
CA SER A 201 2.13 22.86 -5.75
C SER A 201 2.41 21.44 -5.27
N ALA A 202 1.99 20.44 -6.05
CA ALA A 202 2.44 19.07 -5.85
C ALA A 202 3.96 18.99 -5.93
N MET A 203 4.56 18.12 -5.12
CA MET A 203 6.00 17.91 -5.06
C MET A 203 6.37 16.47 -5.38
N MET A 204 7.59 16.24 -5.87
CA MET A 204 8.12 14.92 -6.19
C MET A 204 9.54 14.71 -5.66
N LEU A 205 9.90 13.45 -5.43
CA LEU A 205 11.23 13.03 -5.01
C LEU A 205 11.71 11.86 -5.89
N ASP A 206 12.89 12.02 -6.50
CA ASP A 206 13.55 10.92 -7.23
C ASP A 206 14.30 9.99 -6.28
N ILE A 207 13.66 8.88 -5.92
CA ILE A 207 14.21 7.88 -4.98
C ILE A 207 15.35 7.02 -5.57
N LYS A 208 15.71 7.19 -6.85
CA LYS A 208 16.88 6.51 -7.44
C LYS A 208 18.20 7.16 -7.05
N LYS A 209 18.16 8.37 -6.49
CA LYS A 209 19.34 9.07 -5.99
C LYS A 209 19.77 8.52 -4.63
N GLN A 210 21.03 8.77 -4.30
CA GLN A 210 21.60 8.43 -2.99
C GLN A 210 21.26 9.52 -1.99
N TYR A 211 20.54 9.16 -0.94
CA TYR A 211 20.10 10.05 0.12
C TYR A 211 20.32 9.42 1.50
N GLU A 212 20.34 10.25 2.55
CA GLU A 212 20.38 9.80 3.94
C GLU A 212 19.67 10.84 4.82
N GLY A 213 18.95 10.39 5.83
CA GLY A 213 18.32 11.27 6.81
C GLY A 213 17.05 11.96 6.30
N LEU A 214 16.80 13.18 6.79
CA LEU A 214 15.58 13.93 6.53
C LEU A 214 15.55 14.50 5.11
N LEU A 215 14.54 14.13 4.32
CA LEU A 215 14.50 14.39 2.89
C LEU A 215 13.62 15.57 2.46
N ASN A 216 12.91 16.24 3.37
CA ASN A 216 11.93 17.29 3.02
C ASN A 216 12.50 18.37 2.07
N THR A 217 13.77 18.76 2.22
CA THR A 217 14.42 19.77 1.36
C THR A 217 14.93 19.24 0.02
N HIS A 218 14.81 17.93 -0.23
CA HIS A 218 15.19 17.29 -1.49
C HIS A 218 14.01 17.11 -2.46
N PHE A 219 12.80 17.42 -2.04
CA PHE A 219 11.63 17.49 -2.90
C PHE A 219 11.75 18.67 -3.87
N SER A 220 11.30 18.47 -5.10
CA SER A 220 11.12 19.54 -6.08
C SER A 220 9.65 19.65 -6.44
N ASP A 221 9.26 20.74 -7.08
CA ASP A 221 7.94 20.82 -7.72
C ASP A 221 7.74 19.62 -8.66
N PHE A 222 6.50 19.14 -8.72
CA PHE A 222 6.10 18.08 -9.64
C PHE A 222 6.34 18.54 -11.08
N ASP A 223 6.96 17.66 -11.87
CA ASP A 223 7.21 17.89 -13.29
C ASP A 223 6.55 16.77 -14.11
N LEU A 224 5.53 17.13 -14.88
CA LEU A 224 4.77 16.21 -15.72
C LEU A 224 5.67 15.48 -16.74
N ALA A 225 6.64 16.18 -17.34
CA ALA A 225 7.50 15.58 -18.36
C ALA A 225 8.44 14.53 -17.75
N VAL A 226 8.97 14.80 -16.55
CA VAL A 226 9.74 13.84 -15.78
C VAL A 226 8.89 12.63 -15.42
N ASN A 227 7.68 12.84 -14.88
CA ASN A 227 6.77 11.76 -14.52
C ASN A 227 6.35 10.89 -15.73
N LYS A 228 5.97 11.52 -16.85
CA LYS A 228 5.68 10.83 -18.12
C LYS A 228 6.88 10.04 -18.63
N GLY A 229 8.09 10.57 -18.48
CA GLY A 229 9.33 9.87 -18.81
C GLY A 229 9.51 8.60 -17.99
N LEU A 230 9.28 8.69 -16.67
CA LEU A 230 9.34 7.53 -15.77
C LEU A 230 8.30 6.46 -16.14
N LEU A 231 7.03 6.83 -16.33
CA LEU A 231 5.99 5.86 -16.68
C LEU A 231 6.24 5.19 -18.04
N LYS A 232 6.79 5.93 -19.02
CA LYS A 232 7.23 5.32 -20.29
C LYS A 232 8.30 4.26 -20.06
N SER A 233 9.27 4.51 -19.18
CA SER A 233 10.31 3.52 -18.87
C SER A 233 9.75 2.28 -18.17
N VAL A 234 8.80 2.46 -17.25
CA VAL A 234 8.08 1.35 -16.58
C VAL A 234 7.29 0.54 -17.60
N TYR A 235 6.50 1.20 -18.45
CA TYR A 235 5.75 0.53 -19.51
C TYR A 235 6.66 -0.25 -20.47
N GLN A 236 7.79 0.33 -20.89
CA GLN A 236 8.75 -0.38 -21.75
C GLN A 236 9.26 -1.65 -21.06
N GLN A 237 9.56 -1.59 -19.77
CA GLN A 237 9.97 -2.77 -19.00
C GLN A 237 8.85 -3.81 -18.92
N LEU A 238 7.61 -3.41 -18.63
CA LEU A 238 6.46 -4.32 -18.60
C LEU A 238 6.24 -5.04 -19.93
N VAL A 239 6.41 -4.36 -21.06
CA VAL A 239 6.33 -5.00 -22.39
C VAL A 239 7.44 -6.04 -22.57
N LEU A 240 8.66 -5.75 -22.12
CA LEU A 240 9.76 -6.72 -22.14
C LEU A 240 9.47 -7.93 -21.24
N ASP A 241 8.73 -7.72 -20.14
CA ASP A 241 8.31 -8.75 -19.20
C ASP A 241 7.04 -9.51 -19.67
N GLY A 242 6.52 -9.18 -20.87
CA GLY A 242 5.44 -9.93 -21.53
C GLY A 242 4.03 -9.38 -21.33
N TYR A 243 3.86 -8.17 -20.78
CA TYR A 243 2.56 -7.52 -20.63
C TYR A 243 2.00 -7.01 -21.97
N ASP A 244 0.66 -7.01 -22.11
CA ASP A 244 -0.03 -6.60 -23.34
C ASP A 244 0.16 -5.10 -23.62
N ASN A 245 0.50 -4.76 -24.86
CA ASN A 245 0.62 -3.37 -25.33
C ASN A 245 -0.67 -2.55 -25.18
N LYS A 246 -1.85 -3.18 -25.04
CA LYS A 246 -3.13 -2.49 -24.84
C LYS A 246 -3.21 -1.66 -23.55
N ILE A 247 -2.35 -1.92 -22.57
CA ILE A 247 -2.33 -1.14 -21.32
C ILE A 247 -1.57 0.19 -21.44
N LYS A 248 -0.89 0.44 -22.56
CA LYS A 248 -0.02 1.60 -22.75
C LYS A 248 -0.71 2.93 -22.45
N GLU A 249 -1.80 3.21 -23.15
CA GLU A 249 -2.52 4.49 -22.99
C GLU A 249 -3.06 4.63 -21.57
N LYS A 250 -3.59 3.55 -20.99
CA LYS A 250 -4.05 3.55 -19.60
C LYS A 250 -2.92 3.88 -18.61
N ILE A 251 -1.72 3.30 -18.77
CA ILE A 251 -0.56 3.61 -17.92
C ILE A 251 -0.08 5.04 -18.13
N LEU A 252 -0.05 5.54 -19.37
CA LEU A 252 0.42 6.91 -19.63
C LEU A 252 -0.55 7.97 -19.13
N ASN A 253 -1.86 7.69 -19.15
CA ASN A 253 -2.88 8.56 -18.56
C ASN A 253 -2.73 8.67 -17.03
N ILE A 254 -2.10 7.68 -16.37
CA ILE A 254 -1.79 7.80 -14.94
C ILE A 254 -0.87 8.98 -14.65
N ALA A 255 0.00 9.36 -15.58
CA ALA A 255 0.94 10.47 -15.38
C ALA A 255 0.26 11.82 -15.15
N GLU A 256 -0.98 11.97 -15.63
CA GLU A 256 -1.72 13.23 -15.65
C GLU A 256 -2.56 13.43 -14.37
N PHE A 257 -2.78 12.39 -13.54
CA PHE A 257 -3.57 12.51 -12.31
C PHE A 257 -3.00 13.50 -11.30
N ALA A 258 -1.68 13.68 -11.26
CA ALA A 258 -1.04 14.65 -10.38
C ALA A 258 -1.36 16.11 -10.75
N GLU A 259 -1.83 16.39 -11.97
CA GLU A 259 -2.29 17.73 -12.38
C GLU A 259 -3.77 17.96 -12.05
N ASP A 260 -4.55 16.89 -11.93
CA ASP A 260 -6.03 16.89 -11.87
C ASP A 260 -6.53 16.63 -10.44
N ILE A 261 -5.89 17.24 -9.42
CA ILE A 261 -6.28 17.16 -7.98
C ILE A 261 -7.67 17.80 -7.70
N GLY A 262 -8.38 18.24 -8.73
CA GLY A 262 -9.80 18.54 -8.67
C GLY A 262 -10.62 17.34 -9.09
N VAL A 263 -11.40 16.75 -8.17
CA VAL A 263 -12.40 15.72 -8.46
C VAL A 263 -13.29 16.17 -9.63
N LYS A 264 -13.00 15.70 -10.84
CA LYS A 264 -13.95 15.80 -11.95
C LYS A 264 -15.04 14.77 -11.68
N LYS A 265 -16.30 15.24 -11.66
CA LYS A 265 -17.46 14.35 -11.73
C LYS A 265 -17.27 13.40 -12.92
N SER A 266 -17.65 12.15 -12.73
CA SER A 266 -17.38 10.95 -13.54
C SER A 266 -17.74 10.98 -15.04
N ASN A 267 -18.05 12.14 -15.63
CA ASN A 267 -18.44 12.25 -17.04
C ASN A 267 -17.31 12.74 -17.96
N ASP A 268 -16.15 13.17 -17.42
CA ASP A 268 -15.08 13.76 -18.24
C ASP A 268 -13.84 12.85 -18.43
N LEU A 269 -13.84 11.64 -17.89
CA LEU A 269 -12.86 10.59 -18.23
C LEU A 269 -13.49 9.60 -19.22
N LEU A 270 -13.78 10.10 -20.43
CA LEU A 270 -14.14 9.27 -21.57
C LEU A 270 -12.89 9.02 -22.43
N ILE A 271 -12.58 7.72 -22.54
CA ILE A 271 -11.68 7.01 -23.48
C ILE A 271 -10.24 6.79 -23.00
#